data_AF-A0A2G4F7V6-F1
#
_entry.id   AF-A0A2G4F7V6-F1
#
_cell.length_a   1.000
_cell.length_b   1.000
_cell.length_c   1.000
_cell.angle_alpha   90.00
_cell.angle_beta   90.00
_cell.angle_gamma   90.00
#
_symmetry.space_group_name_H-M   'P 1'
#
loop_
_entity.id
_entity.type
_entity.pdbx_description
1 polymer ?
#
loop_
_entity_poly.entity_id
_entity_poly.type
_entity_poly.pdbx_seq_one_letter_code
_entity_poly.pdbx_strand_id
1 'polypeptide(L)'
;MFLCLGFGVLFAAEPIPAGQQLADLKGRFKAQYDIEIRSAQADDKALSASYNVTPVPDANLASTLKVLGWVEEELNRYPADFLKHHGPRQLVLAESFLSKRPASGVTPVSPSSFDFKAAEAIALTVPAKLTAVQEFFKGRHIHQTLIGFLLQDHKAPADPISFDAWKKLPKPALASTTPIGKRLAGADSRAALFGLLWDPFEHLDLIAEAKVDASVAQKLAVMKDFLATQDKGFDQAFFNQLTIIPESQRTVCTNDLTDLGSVDLIKKDAEIQADLRLIEKKWGITVLWTPGSPAPPMPAKVRLVYSYFTDKKIVQFKAFVRMLREELDMYPDAIVSRLGFGNIYILDEFTFRDVKLAGQSFSWIPKPAVAYGLNSFKPEDANSRAFFSRTTHHEVFHALERQFTVAGGTLFGPEWNPLNEAGFRYRIGPYSVSAEGQPTHTKDNQGRKGFAEPYGMNIATDDRATIYGRMMVADQVFFGRLATDPILLAKTKRLQEFFRNIRQELSIPESNPLYQMLAKTPTDGAPTVPKDEAK
;
A
#
# COMPACT_ATOMS: atom_id res chain seq x y z
N MET A 1 17.41 -57.94 25.83
CA MET A 1 16.48 -58.01 24.69
C MET A 1 15.97 -56.59 24.44
N PHE A 2 16.64 -55.86 23.55
CA PHE A 2 16.31 -54.47 23.20
C PHE A 2 15.20 -54.48 22.15
N LEU A 3 14.07 -53.85 22.45
CA LEU A 3 13.01 -53.53 21.48
C LEU A 3 13.26 -52.11 20.98
N CYS A 4 13.77 -52.02 19.75
CA CYS A 4 13.85 -50.79 18.99
C CYS A 4 12.43 -50.34 18.61
N LEU A 5 11.92 -49.29 19.27
CA LEU A 5 10.80 -48.50 18.76
C LEU A 5 11.33 -47.59 17.65
N GLY A 6 11.14 -48.02 16.40
CA GLY A 6 11.41 -47.19 15.23
C GLY A 6 10.37 -46.05 15.13
N PHE A 7 10.76 -44.85 15.52
CA PHE A 7 10.07 -43.62 15.11
C PHE A 7 10.43 -43.30 13.65
N GLY A 8 9.78 -44.00 12.72
CA GLY A 8 9.81 -43.65 11.30
C GLY A 8 8.62 -42.77 10.96
N VAL A 9 8.80 -41.44 10.93
CA VAL A 9 7.82 -40.54 10.32
C VAL A 9 8.05 -40.56 8.80
N LEU A 10 7.41 -41.53 8.13
CA LEU A 10 7.44 -41.68 6.68
C LEU A 10 6.22 -41.01 6.08
N PHE A 11 6.41 -39.81 5.52
CA PHE A 11 5.51 -39.28 4.50
C PHE A 11 5.60 -40.21 3.28
N ALA A 12 4.47 -40.78 2.82
CA ALA A 12 4.42 -41.46 1.54
C ALA A 12 4.62 -40.39 0.45
N ALA A 13 5.78 -40.38 -0.20
CA ALA A 13 6.13 -39.35 -1.18
C ALA A 13 5.76 -39.83 -2.58
N GLU A 14 4.73 -39.25 -3.19
CA GLU A 14 4.73 -39.08 -4.63
C GLU A 14 5.29 -37.69 -4.98
N PRO A 15 6.13 -37.58 -6.03
CA PRO A 15 6.59 -36.29 -6.50
C PRO A 15 5.39 -35.47 -6.99
N ILE A 16 5.28 -34.22 -6.53
CA ILE A 16 4.43 -33.21 -7.17
C ILE A 16 4.74 -33.24 -8.69
N PRO A 17 3.72 -33.24 -9.56
CA PRO A 17 3.87 -33.37 -11.01
C PRO A 17 5.02 -32.53 -11.57
N ALA A 18 5.91 -33.19 -12.32
CA ALA A 18 7.24 -32.68 -12.66
C ALA A 18 7.22 -31.67 -13.81
N GLY A 19 7.00 -30.39 -13.50
CA GLY A 19 7.46 -29.29 -14.35
C GLY A 19 8.93 -28.94 -14.04
N GLN A 20 9.75 -28.63 -15.04
CA GLN A 20 11.15 -28.23 -14.85
C GLN A 20 11.29 -27.10 -13.82
N GLN A 21 10.41 -26.09 -13.88
CA GLN A 21 10.38 -24.98 -12.93
C GLN A 21 10.22 -25.41 -11.47
N LEU A 22 9.42 -26.45 -11.21
CA LEU A 22 9.23 -26.98 -9.87
C LEU A 22 10.44 -27.78 -9.39
N ALA A 23 11.07 -28.54 -10.30
CA ALA A 23 12.31 -29.26 -9.99
C ALA A 23 13.45 -28.28 -9.66
N ASP A 24 13.59 -27.20 -10.42
CA ASP A 24 14.57 -26.15 -10.17
C ASP A 24 14.32 -25.49 -8.81
N LEU A 25 13.06 -25.18 -8.49
CA LEU A 25 12.70 -24.55 -7.22
C LEU A 25 12.93 -25.50 -6.04
N LYS A 26 12.60 -26.80 -6.16
CA LYS A 26 12.96 -27.83 -5.18
C LYS A 26 14.47 -27.88 -4.93
N GLY A 27 15.25 -27.85 -6.00
CA GLY A 27 16.71 -27.83 -5.93
C GLY A 27 17.24 -26.60 -5.19
N ARG A 28 16.69 -25.41 -5.49
CA ARG A 28 17.06 -24.16 -4.79
C ARG A 28 16.71 -24.20 -3.31
N PHE A 29 15.50 -24.63 -2.94
CA PHE A 29 15.11 -24.74 -1.52
C PHE A 29 16.03 -25.66 -0.73
N LYS A 30 16.39 -26.80 -1.31
CA LYS A 30 17.31 -27.74 -0.68
C LYS A 30 18.72 -27.16 -0.56
N ALA A 31 19.24 -26.55 -1.62
CA ALA A 31 20.59 -26.00 -1.63
C ALA A 31 20.74 -24.77 -0.71
N GLN A 32 19.74 -23.88 -0.69
CA GLN A 32 19.83 -22.60 0.00
C GLN A 32 19.39 -22.67 1.46
N TYR A 33 18.34 -23.43 1.77
CA TYR A 33 17.74 -23.46 3.11
C TYR A 33 17.78 -24.83 3.77
N ASP A 34 18.26 -25.87 3.09
CA ASP A 34 18.16 -27.27 3.52
C ASP A 34 16.71 -27.77 3.69
N ILE A 35 15.79 -27.23 2.89
CA ILE A 35 14.36 -27.54 2.94
C ILE A 35 13.96 -28.48 1.79
N GLU A 36 13.29 -29.59 2.11
CA GLU A 36 12.68 -30.48 1.13
C GLU A 36 11.20 -30.16 0.89
N ILE A 37 10.77 -30.08 -0.37
CA ILE A 37 9.37 -29.82 -0.71
C ILE A 37 8.68 -31.13 -1.13
N ARG A 38 7.58 -31.45 -0.44
CA ARG A 38 6.82 -32.69 -0.61
C ARG A 38 5.34 -32.41 -0.83
N SER A 39 4.63 -33.31 -1.51
CA SER A 39 3.16 -33.30 -1.53
C SER A 39 2.62 -34.13 -0.38
N ALA A 40 1.62 -33.62 0.32
CA ALA A 40 0.84 -34.40 1.27
C ALA A 40 0.02 -35.46 0.52
N GLN A 41 -0.18 -36.61 1.16
CA GLN A 41 -1.05 -37.68 0.67
C GLN A 41 -2.30 -37.79 1.53
N ALA A 42 -3.37 -38.33 0.94
CA ALA A 42 -4.65 -38.49 1.64
C ALA A 42 -4.55 -39.42 2.86
N ASP A 43 -3.65 -40.41 2.81
CA ASP A 43 -3.42 -41.44 3.83
C ASP A 43 -2.18 -41.17 4.70
N ASP A 44 -1.62 -39.97 4.61
CA ASP A 44 -0.45 -39.58 5.40
C ASP A 44 -0.76 -39.72 6.91
N LYS A 45 -0.13 -40.71 7.55
CA LYS A 45 -0.38 -41.05 8.97
C LYS A 45 -0.10 -39.88 9.91
N ALA A 46 0.84 -39.02 9.55
CA ALA A 46 1.22 -37.85 10.32
C ALA A 46 0.09 -36.82 10.39
N LEU A 47 -0.68 -36.66 9.31
CA LEU A 47 -1.72 -35.65 9.16
C LEU A 47 -3.14 -36.21 9.34
N SER A 48 -3.37 -37.44 8.90
CA SER A 48 -4.67 -38.09 8.86
C SER A 48 -5.30 -38.32 10.25
N ALA A 49 -4.53 -38.24 11.34
CA ALA A 49 -5.08 -38.25 12.69
C ALA A 49 -5.96 -37.03 13.00
N SER A 50 -5.62 -35.87 12.44
CA SER A 50 -6.25 -34.57 12.77
C SER A 50 -6.96 -33.92 11.58
N TYR A 51 -6.55 -34.25 10.36
CA TYR A 51 -7.01 -33.58 9.13
C TYR A 51 -7.50 -34.58 8.07
N ASN A 52 -8.48 -34.17 7.29
CA ASN A 52 -8.75 -34.72 5.97
C ASN A 52 -7.88 -33.96 4.97
N VAL A 53 -6.98 -34.66 4.28
CA VAL A 53 -5.99 -34.07 3.37
C VAL A 53 -6.44 -34.28 1.94
N THR A 54 -6.48 -33.19 1.15
CA THR A 54 -6.63 -33.26 -0.30
C THR A 54 -5.28 -32.98 -0.95
N PRO A 55 -4.66 -33.96 -1.64
CA PRO A 55 -3.38 -33.74 -2.34
C PRO A 55 -3.46 -32.62 -3.37
N VAL A 56 -2.31 -32.03 -3.74
CA VAL A 56 -2.27 -31.00 -4.78
C VAL A 56 -2.45 -31.67 -6.17
N PRO A 57 -3.50 -31.32 -6.95
CA PRO A 57 -3.66 -31.84 -8.30
C PRO A 57 -2.75 -31.13 -9.31
N ASP A 58 -2.47 -31.77 -10.45
CA ASP A 58 -1.68 -31.24 -11.57
C ASP A 58 -2.16 -29.86 -12.04
N ALA A 59 -3.49 -29.67 -12.07
CA ALA A 59 -4.12 -28.41 -12.45
C ALA A 59 -3.69 -27.22 -11.57
N ASN A 60 -3.18 -27.47 -10.36
CA ASN A 60 -2.77 -26.43 -9.42
C ASN A 60 -1.27 -26.06 -9.55
N LEU A 61 -0.51 -26.60 -10.52
CA LEU A 61 0.93 -26.34 -10.67
C LEU A 61 1.28 -24.84 -10.68
N ALA A 62 0.51 -24.01 -11.39
CA ALA A 62 0.74 -22.57 -11.42
C ALA A 62 0.59 -21.92 -10.03
N SER A 63 -0.44 -22.31 -9.28
CA SER A 63 -0.65 -21.87 -7.90
C SER A 63 0.43 -22.41 -6.96
N THR A 64 0.91 -23.63 -7.18
CA THR A 64 2.04 -24.22 -6.43
C THR A 64 3.32 -23.42 -6.62
N LEU A 65 3.70 -23.13 -7.86
CA LEU A 65 4.89 -22.34 -8.17
C LEU A 65 4.80 -20.94 -7.55
N LYS A 66 3.61 -20.32 -7.61
CA LYS A 66 3.35 -19.01 -7.01
C LYS A 66 3.49 -19.03 -5.48
N VAL A 67 2.87 -19.99 -4.80
CA VAL A 67 3.01 -20.14 -3.33
C VAL A 67 4.46 -20.38 -2.94
N LEU A 68 5.17 -21.26 -3.64
CA LEU A 68 6.55 -21.57 -3.32
C LEU A 68 7.49 -20.41 -3.59
N GLY A 69 7.29 -19.65 -4.67
CA GLY A 69 8.03 -18.41 -4.92
C GLY A 69 7.85 -17.39 -3.80
N TRP A 70 6.65 -17.24 -3.26
CA TRP A 70 6.41 -16.38 -2.10
C TRP A 70 7.12 -16.85 -0.83
N VAL A 71 7.10 -18.16 -0.58
CA VAL A 71 7.84 -18.72 0.56
C VAL A 71 9.34 -18.47 0.36
N GLU A 72 9.86 -18.61 -0.85
CA GLU A 72 11.26 -18.32 -1.19
C GLU A 72 11.60 -16.85 -0.88
N GLU A 73 10.75 -15.91 -1.30
CA GLU A 73 10.89 -14.48 -1.00
C GLU A 73 10.90 -14.20 0.50
N GLU A 74 10.04 -14.87 1.28
CA GLU A 74 10.03 -14.72 2.74
C GLU A 74 11.26 -15.32 3.43
N LEU A 75 11.71 -16.49 2.98
CA LEU A 75 12.90 -17.15 3.52
C LEU A 75 14.18 -16.39 3.17
N ASN A 76 14.23 -15.75 1.99
CA ASN A 76 15.33 -14.87 1.59
C ASN A 76 15.53 -13.66 2.50
N ARG A 77 14.52 -13.31 3.31
CA ARG A 77 14.63 -12.23 4.29
C ARG A 77 15.36 -12.65 5.56
N TYR A 78 15.77 -13.91 5.71
CA TYR A 78 16.56 -14.36 6.85
C TYR A 78 18.05 -14.44 6.48
N PRO A 79 18.96 -14.27 7.46
CA PRO A 79 20.35 -14.66 7.29
C PRO A 79 20.46 -16.11 6.81
N ALA A 80 21.38 -16.35 5.87
CA ALA A 80 21.44 -17.60 5.11
C ALA A 80 21.70 -18.83 5.99
N ASP A 81 22.48 -18.69 7.06
CA ASP A 81 22.83 -19.80 7.94
C ASP A 81 21.76 -20.03 9.02
N PHE A 82 21.05 -19.00 9.46
CA PHE A 82 19.96 -19.12 10.42
C PHE A 82 18.93 -20.19 10.04
N LEU A 83 18.42 -20.17 8.79
CA LEU A 83 17.39 -21.12 8.36
C LEU A 83 17.93 -22.55 8.23
N LYS A 84 19.20 -22.74 7.90
CA LYS A 84 19.80 -24.08 7.86
C LYS A 84 19.93 -24.71 9.24
N HIS A 85 20.11 -23.90 10.28
CA HIS A 85 20.24 -24.38 11.66
C HIS A 85 18.87 -24.56 12.32
N HIS A 86 17.96 -23.59 12.17
CA HIS A 86 16.72 -23.51 12.96
C HIS A 86 15.42 -23.57 12.14
N GLY A 87 15.51 -23.63 10.81
CA GLY A 87 14.36 -23.72 9.92
C GLY A 87 13.72 -25.11 9.88
N PRO A 88 12.54 -25.23 9.24
CA PRO A 88 11.95 -26.53 8.98
C PRO A 88 12.85 -27.35 8.05
N ARG A 89 12.75 -28.67 8.11
CA ARG A 89 13.40 -29.56 7.12
C ARG A 89 12.50 -29.85 5.94
N GLN A 90 11.19 -29.66 6.10
CA GLN A 90 10.20 -30.02 5.08
C GLN A 90 9.11 -28.95 4.91
N LEU A 91 8.70 -28.74 3.67
CA LEU A 91 7.45 -28.08 3.31
C LEU A 91 6.53 -29.12 2.70
N VAL A 92 5.36 -29.31 3.31
CA VAL A 92 4.37 -30.31 2.91
C VAL A 92 3.16 -29.61 2.31
N LEU A 93 2.93 -29.80 1.01
CA LEU A 93 1.91 -29.07 0.24
C LEU A 93 0.63 -29.91 0.10
N ALA A 94 -0.53 -29.31 0.29
CA ALA A 94 -1.83 -29.93 -0.03
C ALA A 94 -2.79 -28.90 -0.61
N GLU A 95 -3.77 -29.32 -1.40
CA GLU A 95 -4.85 -28.41 -1.81
C GLU A 95 -5.70 -27.97 -0.62
N SER A 96 -5.95 -28.88 0.33
CA SER A 96 -6.64 -28.55 1.57
C SER A 96 -6.29 -29.48 2.73
N PHE A 97 -6.38 -28.93 3.95
CA PHE A 97 -6.31 -29.64 5.23
C PHE A 97 -7.56 -29.31 6.05
N LEU A 98 -8.60 -30.14 5.99
CA LEU A 98 -9.83 -29.87 6.74
C LEU A 98 -9.79 -30.57 8.10
N SER A 99 -9.94 -29.82 9.19
CA SER A 99 -9.98 -30.40 10.54
C SER A 99 -11.09 -31.44 10.66
N LYS A 100 -10.77 -32.64 11.15
CA LYS A 100 -11.75 -33.70 11.47
C LYS A 100 -12.61 -33.36 12.68
N ARG A 101 -12.19 -32.40 13.50
CA ARG A 101 -12.90 -31.94 14.71
C ARG A 101 -13.05 -30.41 14.65
N PRO A 102 -13.96 -29.88 13.82
CA PRO A 102 -14.24 -28.45 13.82
C PRO A 102 -14.89 -28.02 15.14
N ALA A 103 -14.73 -26.74 15.50
CA ALA A 103 -15.48 -26.16 16.60
C ALA A 103 -16.99 -26.19 16.29
N SER A 104 -17.82 -26.36 17.32
CA SER A 104 -19.28 -26.45 17.15
C SER A 104 -19.84 -25.21 16.44
N GLY A 105 -20.66 -25.43 15.41
CA GLY A 105 -21.27 -24.37 14.61
C GLY A 105 -20.35 -23.72 13.56
N VAL A 106 -19.11 -24.20 13.38
CA VAL A 106 -18.15 -23.65 12.42
C VAL A 106 -18.00 -24.60 11.22
N THR A 107 -18.19 -24.07 10.01
CA THR A 107 -17.86 -24.81 8.78
C THR A 107 -16.34 -24.99 8.71
N PRO A 108 -15.81 -26.23 8.53
CA PRO A 108 -14.38 -26.45 8.44
C PRO A 108 -13.78 -25.67 7.27
N VAL A 109 -12.77 -24.86 7.53
CA VAL A 109 -11.99 -24.16 6.51
C VAL A 109 -10.57 -24.66 6.57
N SER A 110 -9.96 -24.88 5.41
CA SER A 110 -8.54 -25.24 5.35
C SER A 110 -7.69 -24.09 5.89
N PRO A 111 -6.80 -24.33 6.88
CA PRO A 111 -5.87 -23.29 7.33
C PRO A 111 -4.94 -22.90 6.17
N SER A 112 -4.41 -21.69 6.21
CA SER A 112 -3.45 -21.20 5.22
C SER A 112 -2.11 -21.96 5.30
N SER A 113 -1.66 -22.24 6.53
CA SER A 113 -0.49 -23.03 6.88
C SER A 113 -0.55 -23.41 8.36
N PHE A 114 0.22 -24.43 8.77
CA PHE A 114 0.43 -24.77 10.19
C PHE A 114 1.73 -25.58 10.37
N ASP A 115 2.29 -25.56 11.58
CA ASP A 115 3.48 -26.33 11.91
C ASP A 115 3.16 -27.78 12.27
N PHE A 116 4.05 -28.67 11.87
CA PHE A 116 4.00 -30.09 12.19
C PHE A 116 5.30 -30.51 12.89
N LYS A 117 5.32 -30.29 14.21
CA LYS A 117 6.52 -30.45 15.04
C LYS A 117 7.10 -31.87 15.02
N ALA A 118 6.27 -32.90 14.88
CA ALA A 118 6.73 -34.28 14.87
C ALA A 118 7.60 -34.64 13.65
N ALA A 119 7.59 -33.83 12.59
CA ALA A 119 8.40 -34.06 11.39
C ALA A 119 9.23 -32.85 10.95
N GLU A 120 9.42 -31.86 11.83
CA GLU A 120 10.13 -30.62 11.50
C GLU A 120 9.63 -29.96 10.21
N ALA A 121 8.29 -29.98 10.02
CA ALA A 121 7.67 -29.61 8.76
C ALA A 121 6.70 -28.44 8.92
N ILE A 122 6.52 -27.68 7.85
CA ILE A 122 5.41 -26.73 7.70
C ILE A 122 4.45 -27.26 6.65
N ALA A 123 3.18 -27.43 7.03
CA ALA A 123 2.11 -27.75 6.10
C ALA A 123 1.60 -26.45 5.43
N LEU A 124 1.52 -26.44 4.11
CA LEU A 124 1.14 -25.28 3.30
C LEU A 124 -0.02 -25.62 2.37
N THR A 125 -1.09 -24.85 2.43
CA THR A 125 -2.26 -25.03 1.56
C THR A 125 -2.04 -24.35 0.21
N VAL A 126 -2.33 -25.04 -0.89
CA VAL A 126 -2.18 -24.56 -2.27
C VAL A 126 -3.52 -24.71 -3.01
N PRO A 127 -4.46 -23.76 -2.83
CA PRO A 127 -5.76 -23.84 -3.48
C PRO A 127 -5.63 -23.59 -4.99
N ALA A 128 -6.61 -24.07 -5.77
CA ALA A 128 -6.67 -23.82 -7.21
C ALA A 128 -6.67 -22.33 -7.57
N LYS A 129 -7.36 -21.51 -6.77
CA LYS A 129 -7.35 -20.03 -6.88
C LYS A 129 -6.81 -19.40 -5.61
N LEU A 130 -5.76 -18.58 -5.76
CA LEU A 130 -5.19 -17.77 -4.68
C LEU A 130 -5.88 -16.41 -4.64
N THR A 131 -6.41 -16.05 -3.48
CA THR A 131 -6.85 -14.67 -3.20
C THR A 131 -5.71 -13.87 -2.58
N ALA A 132 -5.68 -12.56 -2.80
CA ALA A 132 -4.68 -11.67 -2.18
C ALA A 132 -4.71 -11.68 -0.63
N VAL A 133 -5.86 -12.02 -0.05
CA VAL A 133 -6.03 -12.18 1.41
C VAL A 133 -5.30 -13.44 1.89
N GLN A 134 -5.40 -14.55 1.16
CA GLN A 134 -4.70 -15.79 1.50
C GLN A 134 -3.17 -15.65 1.37
N GLU A 135 -2.68 -14.83 0.45
CA GLU A 135 -1.26 -14.49 0.31
C GLU A 135 -0.72 -13.83 1.58
N PHE A 136 -1.40 -12.76 2.05
CA PHE A 136 -0.99 -11.99 3.23
C PHE A 136 -0.93 -12.84 4.52
N PHE A 137 -1.97 -13.62 4.80
CA PHE A 137 -2.02 -14.41 6.03
C PHE A 137 -0.96 -15.52 6.08
N LYS A 138 -0.51 -16.05 4.94
CA LYS A 138 0.50 -17.12 4.89
C LYS A 138 1.86 -16.67 5.42
N GLY A 139 2.34 -15.49 5.02
CA GLY A 139 3.65 -14.97 5.44
C GLY A 139 3.76 -14.85 6.96
N ARG A 140 2.78 -14.16 7.58
CA ARG A 140 2.71 -14.03 9.05
C ARG A 140 2.78 -15.37 9.77
N HIS A 141 2.01 -16.36 9.32
CA HIS A 141 1.99 -17.67 9.95
C HIS A 141 3.34 -18.39 9.81
N ILE A 142 4.02 -18.28 8.65
CA ILE A 142 5.36 -18.84 8.46
C ILE A 142 6.33 -18.27 9.50
N HIS A 143 6.34 -16.95 9.71
CA HIS A 143 7.23 -16.35 10.71
C HIS A 143 6.89 -16.81 12.14
N GLN A 144 5.60 -16.84 12.50
CA GLN A 144 5.16 -17.36 13.81
C GLN A 144 5.52 -18.83 14.02
N THR A 145 5.55 -19.62 12.95
CA THR A 145 5.97 -21.02 13.00
C THR A 145 7.50 -21.15 13.14
N LEU A 146 8.29 -20.31 12.47
CA LEU A 146 9.75 -20.36 12.52
C LEU A 146 10.31 -20.11 13.92
N ILE A 147 9.75 -19.16 14.66
CA ILE A 147 10.10 -18.98 16.08
C ILE A 147 9.71 -20.19 16.92
N GLY A 148 8.65 -20.91 16.55
CA GLY A 148 8.28 -22.17 17.18
C GLY A 148 9.35 -23.25 17.06
N PHE A 149 10.05 -23.32 15.91
CA PHE A 149 11.21 -24.20 15.72
C PHE A 149 12.42 -23.72 16.51
N LEU A 150 12.75 -22.43 16.41
CA LEU A 150 13.86 -21.83 17.16
C LEU A 150 13.72 -22.06 18.67
N LEU A 151 12.52 -21.93 19.23
CA LEU A 151 12.28 -22.13 20.66
C LEU A 151 12.37 -23.60 21.12
N GLN A 152 12.46 -24.60 20.21
CA GLN A 152 12.60 -26.00 20.61
C GLN A 152 13.95 -26.27 21.27
N ASP A 153 14.99 -25.54 20.85
CA ASP A 153 16.37 -25.67 21.32
C ASP A 153 16.63 -24.85 22.60
N HIS A 154 15.76 -23.88 22.92
CA HIS A 154 15.95 -22.90 24.00
C HIS A 154 14.92 -23.05 25.14
N LYS A 155 14.87 -24.25 25.72
CA LYS A 155 13.95 -24.57 26.84
C LYS A 155 14.58 -24.34 28.21
N ALA A 156 15.89 -24.12 28.29
CA ALA A 156 16.58 -23.99 29.56
C ALA A 156 16.23 -22.66 30.23
N PRO A 157 15.96 -22.61 31.56
CA PRO A 157 15.61 -21.36 32.23
C PRO A 157 16.68 -20.25 32.15
N ALA A 158 17.93 -20.62 31.83
CA ALA A 158 19.03 -19.69 31.61
C ALA A 158 18.95 -18.97 30.26
N ASP A 159 18.21 -19.52 29.28
CA ASP A 159 18.00 -18.85 28.00
C ASP A 159 17.07 -17.64 28.19
N PRO A 160 17.45 -16.45 27.70
CA PRO A 160 16.67 -15.22 27.89
C PRO A 160 15.29 -15.27 27.20
N ILE A 161 15.15 -16.15 26.20
CA ILE A 161 13.89 -16.38 25.46
C ILE A 161 13.09 -17.58 25.98
N SER A 162 13.60 -18.31 26.98
CA SER A 162 12.87 -19.42 27.60
C SER A 162 11.54 -18.95 28.16
N PHE A 163 10.58 -19.85 28.30
CA PHE A 163 9.25 -19.48 28.79
C PHE A 163 9.30 -18.87 30.19
N ASP A 164 10.17 -19.41 31.05
CA ASP A 164 10.33 -18.97 32.42
C ASP A 164 11.06 -17.63 32.53
N ALA A 165 12.05 -17.36 31.68
CA ALA A 165 12.68 -16.04 31.59
C ALA A 165 11.70 -15.01 31.03
N TRP A 166 10.97 -15.35 29.96
CA TRP A 166 10.02 -14.45 29.29
C TRP A 166 8.91 -13.97 30.21
N LYS A 167 8.36 -14.87 31.05
CA LYS A 167 7.33 -14.52 32.05
C LYS A 167 7.77 -13.49 33.09
N LYS A 168 9.07 -13.39 33.34
CA LYS A 168 9.64 -12.45 34.31
C LYS A 168 9.81 -11.05 33.74
N LEU A 169 9.71 -10.89 32.42
CA LEU A 169 9.73 -9.58 31.78
C LEU A 169 8.49 -8.77 32.19
N PRO A 170 8.60 -7.43 32.27
CA PRO A 170 7.46 -6.57 32.54
C PRO A 170 6.30 -6.85 31.59
N LYS A 171 5.11 -6.85 32.16
CA LYS A 171 3.88 -6.99 31.37
C LYS A 171 3.55 -5.63 30.74
N PRO A 172 2.99 -5.62 29.51
CA PRO A 172 2.33 -4.44 28.97
C PRO A 172 1.35 -3.88 29.98
N ALA A 173 1.24 -2.56 30.03
CA ALA A 173 0.25 -1.93 30.89
C ALA A 173 -1.12 -2.56 30.56
N LEU A 174 -1.82 -3.06 31.57
CA LEU A 174 -3.15 -3.70 31.43
C LEU A 174 -4.18 -2.82 30.71
N ALA A 175 -3.87 -1.53 30.52
CA ALA A 175 -4.67 -0.54 29.82
C ALA A 175 -4.27 -0.28 28.36
N SER A 176 -3.33 -1.02 27.74
CA SER A 176 -3.01 -0.77 26.32
C SER A 176 -4.24 -1.06 25.45
N THR A 177 -4.82 0.01 24.90
CA THR A 177 -5.98 -0.04 24.02
C THR A 177 -5.59 -0.35 22.58
N THR A 178 -4.29 -0.34 22.27
CA THR A 178 -3.77 -0.54 20.91
C THR A 178 -3.87 -2.01 20.49
N PRO A 179 -4.09 -2.30 19.19
CA PRO A 179 -4.13 -3.68 18.69
C PRO A 179 -2.84 -4.48 18.98
N ILE A 180 -1.68 -3.82 18.98
CA ILE A 180 -0.39 -4.47 19.31
C ILE A 180 -0.30 -4.80 20.79
N GLY A 181 -0.59 -3.84 21.67
CA GLY A 181 -0.56 -4.08 23.11
C GLY A 181 -1.49 -5.22 23.52
N LYS A 182 -2.71 -5.28 22.96
CA LYS A 182 -3.65 -6.39 23.19
C LYS A 182 -3.09 -7.75 22.77
N ARG A 183 -2.38 -7.83 21.63
CA ARG A 183 -1.75 -9.08 21.16
C ARG A 183 -0.55 -9.50 22.01
N LEU A 184 0.11 -8.54 22.65
CA LEU A 184 1.29 -8.77 23.50
C LEU A 184 0.96 -8.93 24.99
N ALA A 185 -0.32 -8.81 25.38
CA ALA A 185 -0.78 -8.88 26.76
C ALA A 185 -0.65 -10.27 27.41
N GLY A 186 -0.54 -11.33 26.59
CA GLY A 186 -0.36 -12.70 27.07
C GLY A 186 0.97 -12.92 27.77
N ALA A 187 1.00 -13.87 28.73
CA ALA A 187 2.21 -14.26 29.44
C ALA A 187 3.24 -14.93 28.53
N ASP A 188 2.79 -15.68 27.51
CA ASP A 188 3.64 -16.21 26.43
C ASP A 188 3.38 -15.46 25.12
N SER A 189 3.96 -14.27 24.98
CA SER A 189 3.77 -13.44 23.78
C SER A 189 4.89 -13.62 22.73
N ARG A 190 5.75 -14.63 22.84
CA ARG A 190 6.96 -14.77 22.00
C ARG A 190 6.62 -14.94 20.53
N ALA A 191 5.75 -15.89 20.20
CA ALA A 191 5.34 -16.14 18.82
C ALA A 191 4.60 -14.95 18.21
N ALA A 192 3.75 -14.29 19.01
CA ALA A 192 3.06 -13.07 18.60
C ALA A 192 4.06 -11.95 18.29
N LEU A 193 5.01 -11.69 19.20
CA LEU A 193 6.03 -10.66 19.01
C LEU A 193 6.91 -10.93 17.79
N PHE A 194 7.34 -12.18 17.58
CA PHE A 194 8.17 -12.54 16.44
C PHE A 194 7.42 -12.36 15.11
N GLY A 195 6.13 -12.75 15.05
CA GLY A 195 5.30 -12.47 13.88
C GLY A 195 5.15 -10.96 13.61
N LEU A 196 4.90 -10.16 14.66
CA LEU A 196 4.82 -8.69 14.55
C LEU A 196 6.16 -8.07 14.11
N LEU A 197 7.28 -8.64 14.55
CA LEU A 197 8.62 -8.20 14.18
C LEU A 197 8.90 -8.41 12.70
N TRP A 198 8.38 -9.48 12.08
CA TRP A 198 8.70 -9.85 10.71
C TRP A 198 7.74 -9.28 9.67
N ASP A 199 6.49 -9.05 10.05
CA ASP A 199 5.50 -8.42 9.19
C ASP A 199 5.88 -6.94 9.00
N PRO A 200 6.19 -6.48 7.77
CA PRO A 200 6.63 -5.10 7.54
C PRO A 200 5.63 -4.03 7.99
N PHE A 201 4.33 -4.34 7.95
CA PHE A 201 3.27 -3.42 8.37
C PHE A 201 3.21 -3.33 9.88
N GLU A 202 3.25 -4.48 10.55
CA GLU A 202 3.16 -4.54 12.01
C GLU A 202 4.47 -4.18 12.70
N HIS A 203 5.61 -4.31 12.02
CA HIS A 203 6.92 -3.93 12.54
C HIS A 203 7.00 -2.43 12.84
N LEU A 204 6.45 -1.60 11.95
CA LEU A 204 6.42 -0.14 12.14
C LEU A 204 5.55 0.24 13.34
N ASP A 205 4.36 -0.35 13.43
CA ASP A 205 3.46 -0.14 14.57
C ASP A 205 4.10 -0.66 15.87
N LEU A 206 4.84 -1.77 15.83
CA LEU A 206 5.56 -2.32 16.97
C LEU A 206 6.67 -1.38 17.44
N ILE A 207 7.42 -0.77 16.51
CA ILE A 207 8.42 0.26 16.86
C ILE A 207 7.74 1.48 17.49
N ALA A 208 6.60 1.91 16.96
CA ALA A 208 5.85 3.04 17.51
C ALA A 208 5.35 2.75 18.94
N GLU A 209 4.78 1.57 19.18
CA GLU A 209 4.36 1.12 20.51
C GLU A 209 5.55 1.05 21.47
N ALA A 210 6.70 0.52 21.03
CA ALA A 210 7.91 0.44 21.84
C ALA A 210 8.46 1.81 22.28
N LYS A 211 8.11 2.91 21.60
CA LYS A 211 8.50 4.26 22.04
C LYS A 211 7.68 4.77 23.23
N VAL A 212 6.47 4.23 23.41
CA VAL A 212 5.50 4.70 24.42
C VAL A 212 5.22 3.67 25.52
N ASP A 213 5.53 2.38 25.29
CA ASP A 213 5.44 1.30 26.27
C ASP A 213 6.82 0.64 26.50
N ALA A 214 7.41 0.90 27.66
CA ALA A 214 8.72 0.38 28.05
C ALA A 214 8.78 -1.15 28.15
N SER A 215 7.66 -1.83 28.44
CA SER A 215 7.61 -3.29 28.48
C SER A 215 7.72 -3.89 27.07
N VAL A 216 7.09 -3.25 26.08
CA VAL A 216 7.17 -3.63 24.67
C VAL A 216 8.59 -3.38 24.17
N ALA A 217 9.19 -2.23 24.53
CA ALA A 217 10.59 -1.93 24.23
C ALA A 217 11.55 -3.00 24.77
N GLN A 218 11.37 -3.43 26.02
CA GLN A 218 12.22 -4.44 26.64
C GLN A 218 12.05 -5.82 25.99
N LYS A 219 10.81 -6.27 25.74
CA LYS A 219 10.56 -7.54 25.05
C LYS A 219 11.15 -7.55 23.63
N LEU A 220 11.04 -6.42 22.93
CA LEU A 220 11.64 -6.24 21.61
C LEU A 220 13.17 -6.31 21.66
N ALA A 221 13.80 -5.65 22.63
CA ALA A 221 15.26 -5.71 22.82
C ALA A 221 15.74 -7.14 23.10
N VAL A 222 15.10 -7.85 24.04
CA VAL A 222 15.43 -9.26 24.36
C VAL A 222 15.33 -10.15 23.12
N MET A 223 14.27 -9.99 22.31
CA MET A 223 14.12 -10.77 21.08
C MET A 223 15.22 -10.47 20.07
N LYS A 224 15.57 -9.19 19.85
CA LYS A 224 16.62 -8.80 18.91
C LYS A 224 18.00 -9.29 19.35
N ASP A 225 18.32 -9.12 20.63
CA ASP A 225 19.60 -9.58 21.20
C ASP A 225 19.71 -11.09 21.10
N PHE A 226 18.63 -11.81 21.41
CA PHE A 226 18.58 -13.26 21.24
C PHE A 226 18.80 -13.68 19.78
N LEU A 227 18.13 -13.05 18.81
CA LEU A 227 18.34 -13.38 17.41
C LEU A 227 19.79 -13.14 16.97
N ALA A 228 20.42 -12.05 17.40
CA ALA A 228 21.83 -11.77 17.12
C ALA A 228 22.81 -12.83 17.67
N THR A 229 22.42 -13.62 18.69
CA THR A 229 23.22 -14.77 19.14
C THR A 229 23.05 -16.01 18.26
N GLN A 230 21.94 -16.12 17.53
CA GLN A 230 21.68 -17.23 16.61
C GLN A 230 22.39 -17.03 15.28
N ASP A 231 22.40 -15.79 14.77
CA ASP A 231 23.10 -15.43 13.55
C ASP A 231 23.51 -13.94 13.62
N LYS A 232 24.78 -13.65 13.33
CA LYS A 232 25.30 -12.27 13.35
C LYS A 232 24.68 -11.38 12.29
N GLY A 233 24.02 -11.95 11.29
CA GLY A 233 23.25 -11.22 10.27
C GLY A 233 22.00 -10.52 10.82
N PHE A 234 21.55 -10.83 12.03
CA PHE A 234 20.46 -10.09 12.71
C PHE A 234 20.96 -8.79 13.36
N ASP A 235 21.48 -7.88 12.54
CA ASP A 235 22.00 -6.59 12.98
C ASP A 235 20.98 -5.43 12.78
N GLN A 236 21.41 -4.20 13.05
CA GLN A 236 20.53 -3.03 12.87
C GLN A 236 20.16 -2.79 11.39
N ALA A 237 21.04 -3.11 10.44
CA ALA A 237 20.75 -2.96 9.02
C ALA A 237 19.65 -3.93 8.59
N PHE A 238 19.70 -5.17 9.09
CA PHE A 238 18.66 -6.18 8.93
C PHE A 238 17.29 -5.67 9.40
N PHE A 239 17.19 -5.19 10.65
CA PHE A 239 15.92 -4.70 11.18
C PHE A 239 15.42 -3.45 10.44
N ASN A 240 16.33 -2.61 9.93
CA ASN A 240 15.94 -1.48 9.08
C ASN A 240 15.34 -1.95 7.75
N GLN A 241 15.87 -3.04 7.17
CA GLN A 241 15.34 -3.64 5.94
C GLN A 241 13.97 -4.31 6.15
N LEU A 242 13.65 -4.84 7.34
CA LEU A 242 12.32 -5.39 7.61
C LEU A 242 11.18 -4.36 7.45
N THR A 243 11.47 -3.07 7.50
CA THR A 243 10.49 -2.01 7.20
C THR A 243 10.13 -1.89 5.72
N ILE A 244 10.84 -2.62 4.84
CA ILE A 244 10.56 -2.70 3.41
C ILE A 244 9.58 -3.84 3.16
N ILE A 245 8.49 -3.56 2.44
CA ILE A 245 7.49 -4.54 2.03
C ILE A 245 7.99 -5.26 0.78
N PRO A 246 8.02 -6.61 0.77
CA PRO A 246 8.33 -7.39 -0.44
C PRO A 246 7.41 -7.02 -1.62
N GLU A 247 7.93 -7.04 -2.85
CA GLU A 247 7.17 -6.59 -4.03
C GLU A 247 5.85 -7.34 -4.21
N SER A 248 5.87 -8.66 -4.02
CA SER A 248 4.70 -9.56 -4.08
C SER A 248 3.55 -9.09 -3.18
N GLN A 249 3.87 -8.60 -1.98
CA GLN A 249 2.89 -8.12 -1.01
C GLN A 249 2.58 -6.63 -1.17
N ARG A 250 3.52 -5.89 -1.76
CA ARG A 250 3.46 -4.44 -1.90
C ARG A 250 2.48 -4.02 -2.97
N THR A 251 2.43 -4.72 -4.10
CA THR A 251 1.69 -4.28 -5.29
C THR A 251 0.64 -5.31 -5.69
N VAL A 252 -0.58 -5.14 -5.20
CA VAL A 252 -1.66 -6.11 -5.35
C VAL A 252 -2.69 -5.66 -6.37
N CYS A 253 -2.74 -6.33 -7.52
CA CYS A 253 -3.82 -6.17 -8.49
C CYS A 253 -5.00 -7.08 -8.13
N THR A 254 -6.21 -6.53 -8.01
CA THR A 254 -7.41 -7.28 -7.63
C THR A 254 -8.24 -7.77 -8.82
N ASN A 255 -7.88 -7.43 -10.05
CA ASN A 255 -8.52 -8.02 -11.23
C ASN A 255 -8.14 -9.49 -11.39
N ASP A 256 -9.07 -10.26 -11.94
CA ASP A 256 -8.69 -11.49 -12.65
C ASP A 256 -8.10 -11.09 -14.00
N LEU A 257 -6.77 -11.20 -14.14
CA LEU A 257 -6.06 -10.82 -15.37
C LEU A 257 -6.38 -11.75 -16.56
N THR A 258 -7.14 -12.83 -16.33
CA THR A 258 -7.65 -13.71 -17.40
C THR A 258 -8.98 -13.23 -17.98
N ASP A 259 -9.67 -12.30 -17.29
CA ASP A 259 -10.92 -11.68 -17.74
C ASP A 259 -10.63 -10.35 -18.47
N LEU A 260 -10.25 -10.46 -19.74
CA LEU A 260 -9.82 -9.32 -20.58
C LEU A 260 -10.94 -8.72 -21.44
N GLY A 261 -12.21 -9.09 -21.24
CA GLY A 261 -13.32 -8.63 -22.09
C GLY A 261 -13.44 -7.10 -22.17
N SER A 262 -13.06 -6.40 -21.10
CA SER A 262 -13.04 -4.93 -21.04
C SER A 262 -12.00 -4.27 -21.95
N VAL A 263 -10.85 -4.94 -22.16
CA VAL A 263 -9.73 -4.42 -22.93
C VAL A 263 -10.11 -4.27 -24.40
N ASP A 264 -10.78 -5.27 -24.95
CA ASP A 264 -11.20 -5.28 -26.34
C ASP A 264 -12.25 -4.21 -26.62
N LEU A 265 -13.18 -3.97 -25.68
CA LEU A 265 -14.18 -2.92 -25.82
C LEU A 265 -13.54 -1.52 -25.83
N ILE A 266 -12.61 -1.24 -24.90
CA ILE A 266 -11.90 0.04 -24.85
C ILE A 266 -11.05 0.25 -26.11
N LYS A 267 -10.37 -0.80 -26.60
CA LYS A 267 -9.56 -0.72 -27.84
C LYS A 267 -10.40 -0.45 -29.08
N LYS A 268 -11.65 -0.94 -29.12
CA LYS A 268 -12.57 -0.78 -30.26
C LYS A 268 -13.34 0.55 -30.25
N ASP A 269 -13.48 1.20 -29.09
CA ASP A 269 -14.16 2.51 -29.01
C ASP A 269 -13.27 3.62 -29.58
N ALA A 270 -13.65 4.13 -30.75
CA ALA A 270 -12.87 5.13 -31.49
C ALA A 270 -12.72 6.46 -30.74
N GLU A 271 -13.70 6.86 -29.93
CA GLU A 271 -13.67 8.11 -29.18
C GLU A 271 -12.72 8.01 -28.00
N ILE A 272 -12.78 6.91 -27.25
CA ILE A 272 -11.81 6.66 -26.17
C ILE A 272 -10.37 6.69 -26.73
N GLN A 273 -10.14 5.95 -27.82
CA GLN A 273 -8.81 5.90 -28.43
C GLN A 273 -8.35 7.26 -28.99
N ALA A 274 -9.27 8.08 -29.49
CA ALA A 274 -8.94 9.43 -29.93
C ALA A 274 -8.54 10.33 -28.77
N ASP A 275 -9.31 10.35 -27.68
CA ASP A 275 -9.02 11.17 -26.51
C ASP A 275 -7.71 10.73 -25.83
N LEU A 276 -7.46 9.42 -25.69
CA LEU A 276 -6.18 8.89 -25.18
C LEU A 276 -4.99 9.37 -26.03
N ARG A 277 -5.06 9.24 -27.36
CA ARG A 277 -3.98 9.69 -28.25
C ARG A 277 -3.73 11.19 -28.15
N LEU A 278 -4.77 12.00 -27.97
CA LEU A 278 -4.62 13.46 -27.80
C LEU A 278 -3.89 13.78 -26.49
N ILE A 279 -4.26 13.11 -25.39
CA ILE A 279 -3.57 13.25 -24.11
C ILE A 279 -2.09 12.86 -24.25
N GLU A 280 -1.82 11.65 -24.75
CA GLU A 280 -0.45 11.12 -24.89
C GLU A 280 0.42 12.01 -25.77
N LYS A 281 -0.11 12.46 -26.91
CA LYS A 281 0.61 13.33 -27.84
C LYS A 281 0.93 14.69 -27.22
N LYS A 282 -0.04 15.34 -26.58
CA LYS A 282 0.15 16.69 -26.00
C LYS A 282 1.12 16.66 -24.83
N TRP A 283 1.01 15.65 -23.97
CA TRP A 283 1.78 15.58 -22.73
C TRP A 283 3.08 14.78 -22.83
N GLY A 284 3.29 14.06 -23.94
CA GLY A 284 4.45 13.18 -24.10
C GLY A 284 4.46 12.04 -23.08
N ILE A 285 3.27 11.58 -22.68
CA ILE A 285 3.06 10.56 -21.64
C ILE A 285 2.52 9.26 -22.21
N THR A 286 2.57 8.19 -21.41
CA THR A 286 1.81 6.96 -21.66
C THR A 286 0.62 6.88 -20.72
N VAL A 287 -0.58 6.58 -21.24
CA VAL A 287 -1.77 6.35 -20.40
C VAL A 287 -1.94 4.84 -20.17
N LEU A 288 -1.73 4.41 -18.93
CA LEU A 288 -1.75 3.01 -18.50
C LEU A 288 -3.09 2.69 -17.84
N TRP A 289 -3.88 1.83 -18.49
CA TRP A 289 -5.21 1.43 -18.05
C TRP A 289 -5.50 -0.06 -18.32
N THR A 290 -4.64 -0.75 -19.07
CA THR A 290 -4.82 -2.15 -19.44
C THR A 290 -4.33 -3.09 -18.35
N PRO A 291 -5.08 -4.17 -18.02
CA PRO A 291 -4.58 -5.31 -17.27
C PRO A 291 -3.21 -5.78 -17.80
N GLY A 292 -2.27 -6.00 -16.88
CA GLY A 292 -0.89 -6.38 -17.20
C GLY A 292 0.07 -5.20 -17.47
N SER A 293 -0.42 -3.96 -17.54
CA SER A 293 0.46 -2.78 -17.53
C SER A 293 1.26 -2.68 -16.21
N PRO A 294 2.40 -1.95 -16.23
CA PRO A 294 3.13 -1.62 -15.00
C PRO A 294 2.21 -0.96 -13.97
N ALA A 295 2.37 -1.31 -12.70
CA ALA A 295 1.64 -0.68 -11.61
C ALA A 295 2.12 0.78 -11.37
N PRO A 296 1.29 1.62 -10.73
CA PRO A 296 1.75 2.89 -10.18
C PRO A 296 2.99 2.73 -9.29
N PRO A 297 3.97 3.65 -9.39
CA PRO A 297 5.20 3.54 -8.61
C PRO A 297 4.92 3.82 -7.13
N MET A 298 5.38 2.95 -6.25
CA MET A 298 5.16 3.08 -4.80
C MET A 298 6.45 2.99 -4.01
N PRO A 299 6.61 3.80 -2.94
CA PRO A 299 7.71 3.63 -2.02
C PRO A 299 7.72 2.21 -1.45
N ALA A 300 8.92 1.66 -1.20
CA ALA A 300 9.11 0.30 -0.72
C ALA A 300 8.43 -0.01 0.64
N LYS A 301 7.98 1.02 1.36
CA LYS A 301 7.28 0.91 2.64
C LYS A 301 5.77 1.13 2.54
N VAL A 302 5.21 1.17 1.33
CA VAL A 302 3.77 1.40 1.15
C VAL A 302 3.16 0.33 0.25
N ARG A 303 2.07 -0.27 0.73
CA ARG A 303 1.23 -1.16 -0.06
C ARG A 303 0.29 -0.37 -0.95
N LEU A 304 0.18 -0.86 -2.17
CA LEU A 304 -0.77 -0.47 -3.17
C LEU A 304 -1.69 -1.64 -3.48
N VAL A 305 -2.98 -1.40 -3.34
CA VAL A 305 -4.03 -2.29 -3.83
C VAL A 305 -4.78 -1.58 -4.93
N TYR A 306 -4.90 -2.19 -6.10
CA TYR A 306 -5.49 -1.55 -7.25
C TYR A 306 -6.23 -2.52 -8.17
N SER A 307 -7.10 -1.98 -9.03
CA SER A 307 -7.65 -2.70 -10.19
C SER A 307 -7.75 -1.81 -11.42
N TYR A 308 -7.67 -2.42 -12.58
CA TYR A 308 -8.05 -1.90 -13.87
C TYR A 308 -9.56 -2.01 -14.12
N PHE A 309 -10.02 -1.27 -15.12
CA PHE A 309 -11.42 -1.21 -15.49
C PHE A 309 -11.97 -2.52 -16.08
N THR A 310 -13.21 -2.82 -15.71
CA THR A 310 -14.03 -3.87 -16.32
C THR A 310 -15.01 -3.29 -17.33
N ASP A 311 -15.59 -4.16 -18.16
CA ASP A 311 -16.55 -3.83 -19.22
C ASP A 311 -17.78 -3.07 -18.68
N LYS A 312 -18.23 -3.44 -17.48
CA LYS A 312 -19.35 -2.81 -16.75
C LYS A 312 -19.15 -1.32 -16.46
N LYS A 313 -17.93 -0.81 -16.56
CA LYS A 313 -17.57 0.58 -16.24
C LYS A 313 -17.09 1.37 -17.46
N ILE A 314 -17.32 0.87 -18.68
CA ILE A 314 -16.86 1.51 -19.92
C ILE A 314 -17.37 2.94 -20.09
N VAL A 315 -18.63 3.22 -19.72
CA VAL A 315 -19.23 4.57 -19.79
C VAL A 315 -18.51 5.54 -18.85
N GLN A 316 -18.20 5.09 -17.63
CA GLN A 316 -17.43 5.88 -16.65
C GLN A 316 -16.01 6.15 -17.15
N PHE A 317 -15.34 5.12 -17.68
CA PHE A 317 -14.00 5.26 -18.26
C PHE A 317 -13.99 6.30 -19.40
N LYS A 318 -14.92 6.17 -20.33
CA LYS A 318 -15.05 7.08 -21.48
C LYS A 318 -15.26 8.53 -21.05
N ALA A 319 -16.21 8.76 -20.15
CA ALA A 319 -16.50 10.09 -19.64
C ALA A 319 -15.31 10.69 -18.87
N PHE A 320 -14.58 9.87 -18.10
CA PHE A 320 -13.40 10.33 -17.39
C PHE A 320 -12.26 10.70 -18.33
N VAL A 321 -11.93 9.85 -19.31
CA VAL A 321 -10.87 10.14 -20.29
C VAL A 321 -11.18 11.41 -21.07
N ARG A 322 -12.45 11.60 -21.44
CA ARG A 322 -12.91 12.82 -22.11
C ARG A 322 -12.68 14.07 -21.24
N MET A 323 -13.11 14.01 -19.98
CA MET A 323 -12.93 15.09 -19.00
C MET A 323 -11.43 15.35 -18.78
N LEU A 324 -10.63 14.31 -18.55
CA LEU A 324 -9.20 14.42 -18.35
C LEU A 324 -8.52 15.12 -19.54
N ARG A 325 -8.86 14.75 -20.78
CA ARG A 325 -8.37 15.44 -21.99
C ARG A 325 -8.70 16.93 -21.94
N GLU A 326 -9.95 17.29 -21.63
CA GLU A 326 -10.42 18.68 -21.59
C GLU A 326 -9.65 19.50 -20.55
N GLU A 327 -9.48 18.98 -19.34
CA GLU A 327 -8.74 19.67 -18.27
C GLU A 327 -7.26 19.80 -18.58
N LEU A 328 -6.66 18.77 -19.18
CA LEU A 328 -5.25 18.76 -19.57
C LEU A 328 -4.97 19.62 -20.81
N ASP A 329 -5.98 19.90 -21.64
CA ASP A 329 -5.81 20.71 -22.85
C ASP A 329 -5.59 22.21 -22.53
N MET A 330 -5.99 22.66 -21.33
CA MET A 330 -5.80 24.06 -20.93
C MET A 330 -4.33 24.45 -20.74
N TYR A 331 -3.46 23.47 -20.48
CA TYR A 331 -2.06 23.71 -20.18
C TYR A 331 -1.26 23.99 -21.47
N PRO A 332 -0.43 25.05 -21.50
CA PRO A 332 0.38 25.39 -22.66
C PRO A 332 1.56 24.43 -22.84
N ASP A 333 1.92 24.14 -24.09
CA ASP A 333 3.02 23.24 -24.46
C ASP A 333 4.34 23.61 -23.77
N ALA A 334 4.63 24.91 -23.62
CA ALA A 334 5.85 25.40 -22.96
C ALA A 334 5.98 24.98 -21.48
N ILE A 335 4.85 24.83 -20.77
CA ILE A 335 4.81 24.29 -19.41
C ILE A 335 4.90 22.77 -19.47
N VAL A 336 4.05 22.14 -20.28
CA VAL A 336 3.93 20.69 -20.38
C VAL A 336 5.27 20.03 -20.73
N SER A 337 6.03 20.59 -21.68
CA SER A 337 7.34 20.08 -22.09
C SER A 337 8.38 20.10 -20.98
N ARG A 338 8.22 20.96 -19.97
CA ARG A 338 9.13 21.05 -18.81
C ARG A 338 8.74 20.14 -17.66
N LEU A 339 7.46 19.76 -17.55
CA LEU A 339 6.99 18.90 -16.45
C LEU A 339 7.55 17.48 -16.51
N GLY A 340 7.88 16.99 -17.72
CA GLY A 340 8.52 15.69 -17.90
C GLY A 340 7.71 14.52 -17.34
N PHE A 341 6.38 14.60 -17.38
CA PHE A 341 5.51 13.51 -16.93
C PHE A 341 5.85 12.22 -17.69
N GLY A 342 5.84 11.10 -16.96
CA GLY A 342 6.05 9.77 -17.52
C GLY A 342 4.71 9.12 -17.89
N ASN A 343 3.91 8.83 -16.86
CA ASN A 343 2.70 8.02 -17.02
C ASN A 343 1.49 8.65 -16.34
N ILE A 344 0.31 8.41 -16.91
CA ILE A 344 -0.97 8.51 -16.20
C ILE A 344 -1.55 7.11 -16.03
N TYR A 345 -1.91 6.73 -14.82
CA TYR A 345 -2.58 5.47 -14.52
C TYR A 345 -4.08 5.74 -14.34
N ILE A 346 -4.92 5.02 -15.07
CA ILE A 346 -6.37 5.08 -14.91
C ILE A 346 -6.85 3.74 -14.37
N LEU A 347 -7.27 3.74 -13.10
CA LEU A 347 -7.59 2.57 -12.30
C LEU A 347 -9.05 2.65 -11.84
N ASP A 348 -9.68 1.50 -11.64
CA ASP A 348 -10.98 1.41 -10.99
C ASP A 348 -10.81 1.59 -9.47
N GLU A 349 -10.23 0.59 -8.80
CA GLU A 349 -9.80 0.74 -7.41
C GLU A 349 -8.35 1.25 -7.35
N PHE A 350 -8.11 2.22 -6.49
CA PHE A 350 -6.78 2.72 -6.17
C PHE A 350 -6.71 3.00 -4.68
N THR A 351 -6.01 2.14 -3.95
CA THR A 351 -5.94 2.19 -2.49
C THR A 351 -4.48 2.31 -2.05
N PHE A 352 -4.21 3.33 -1.25
CA PHE A 352 -2.91 3.65 -0.69
C PHE A 352 -3.03 3.69 0.83
N ARG A 353 -2.20 2.90 1.53
CA ARG A 353 -2.28 2.77 3.01
C ARG A 353 -3.71 2.47 3.51
N ASP A 354 -4.39 1.56 2.82
CA ASP A 354 -5.78 1.16 3.08
C ASP A 354 -6.82 2.28 2.94
N VAL A 355 -6.44 3.42 2.34
CA VAL A 355 -7.33 4.53 2.00
C VAL A 355 -7.55 4.56 0.49
N LYS A 356 -8.81 4.52 0.06
CA LYS A 356 -9.20 4.70 -1.34
C LYS A 356 -8.90 6.14 -1.76
N LEU A 357 -8.17 6.31 -2.86
CA LEU A 357 -7.78 7.62 -3.40
C LEU A 357 -8.45 7.85 -4.74
N ALA A 358 -8.86 9.11 -4.98
CA ALA A 358 -9.34 9.56 -6.28
C ALA A 358 -8.19 9.94 -7.22
N GLY A 359 -7.07 10.43 -6.66
CA GLY A 359 -5.87 10.86 -7.37
C GLY A 359 -4.64 10.74 -6.48
N GLN A 360 -3.46 10.54 -7.09
CA GLN A 360 -2.15 10.67 -6.45
C GLN A 360 -1.09 11.01 -7.49
N SER A 361 -0.42 12.13 -7.29
CA SER A 361 0.77 12.52 -8.02
C SER A 361 2.00 11.85 -7.40
N PHE A 362 2.81 11.24 -8.25
CA PHE A 362 4.10 10.64 -7.93
C PHE A 362 5.21 11.63 -8.25
N SER A 363 5.08 12.86 -7.76
CA SER A 363 6.04 13.93 -8.09
C SER A 363 7.42 13.71 -7.48
N TRP A 364 7.66 12.69 -6.65
CA TRP A 364 8.99 12.41 -6.08
C TRP A 364 9.92 11.57 -6.98
N ILE A 365 9.41 10.95 -8.05
CA ILE A 365 10.22 10.13 -8.97
C ILE A 365 10.78 10.96 -10.14
N PRO A 366 11.89 10.56 -10.79
CA PRO A 366 12.54 11.38 -11.82
C PRO A 366 11.59 11.89 -12.94
N LYS A 367 10.71 11.03 -13.45
CA LYS A 367 9.60 11.42 -14.33
C LYS A 367 8.30 11.35 -13.53
N PRO A 368 7.70 12.48 -13.12
CA PRO A 368 6.44 12.49 -12.38
C PRO A 368 5.38 11.63 -13.07
N ALA A 369 4.50 11.02 -12.30
CA ALA A 369 3.35 10.29 -12.84
C ALA A 369 2.11 10.66 -12.03
N VAL A 370 0.92 10.32 -12.53
CA VAL A 370 -0.33 10.49 -11.78
C VAL A 370 -1.15 9.22 -11.86
N ALA A 371 -1.73 8.75 -10.76
CA ALA A 371 -2.76 7.70 -10.78
C ALA A 371 -4.11 8.27 -10.39
N TYR A 372 -5.16 7.77 -11.04
CA TYR A 372 -6.55 8.07 -10.72
C TYR A 372 -7.30 6.79 -10.35
N GLY A 373 -8.06 6.85 -9.26
CA GLY A 373 -8.98 5.80 -8.82
C GLY A 373 -10.42 6.23 -9.06
N LEU A 374 -11.12 5.53 -9.95
CA LEU A 374 -12.40 5.98 -10.49
C LEU A 374 -13.62 5.26 -9.91
N ASN A 375 -13.44 4.39 -8.92
CA ASN A 375 -14.52 3.65 -8.27
C ASN A 375 -15.71 4.52 -7.79
N SER A 376 -15.47 5.80 -7.50
CA SER A 376 -16.45 6.77 -7.01
C SER A 376 -16.85 7.82 -8.05
N PHE A 377 -16.29 7.73 -9.26
CA PHE A 377 -16.62 8.64 -10.36
C PHE A 377 -18.00 8.32 -10.94
N LYS A 378 -18.88 9.31 -10.89
CA LYS A 378 -20.25 9.25 -11.41
C LYS A 378 -20.40 10.30 -12.50
N PRO A 379 -20.26 9.93 -13.78
CA PRO A 379 -20.22 10.89 -14.87
C PRO A 379 -21.52 11.68 -15.02
N GLU A 380 -22.65 11.19 -14.52
CA GLU A 380 -23.94 11.87 -14.48
C GLU A 380 -24.02 12.96 -13.40
N ASP A 381 -23.27 12.83 -12.32
CA ASP A 381 -23.28 13.76 -11.18
C ASP A 381 -22.30 14.92 -11.38
N ALA A 382 -22.82 16.15 -11.46
CA ALA A 382 -22.02 17.35 -11.61
C ALA A 382 -21.01 17.56 -10.47
N ASN A 383 -21.36 17.18 -9.24
CA ASN A 383 -20.46 17.29 -8.09
C ASN A 383 -19.32 16.27 -8.18
N SER A 384 -19.60 15.07 -8.68
CA SER A 384 -18.59 14.04 -8.94
C SER A 384 -17.62 14.51 -10.03
N ARG A 385 -18.13 15.01 -11.16
CA ARG A 385 -17.30 15.60 -12.24
C ARG A 385 -16.42 16.74 -11.73
N ALA A 386 -17.01 17.70 -11.01
CA ALA A 386 -16.26 18.82 -10.43
C ALA A 386 -15.19 18.33 -9.43
N PHE A 387 -15.48 17.30 -8.63
CA PHE A 387 -14.49 16.70 -7.73
C PHE A 387 -13.29 16.11 -8.48
N PHE A 388 -13.51 15.28 -9.50
CA PHE A 388 -12.42 14.67 -10.26
C PHE A 388 -11.66 15.67 -11.14
N SER A 389 -12.32 16.72 -11.65
CA SER A 389 -11.65 17.84 -12.31
C SER A 389 -10.72 18.60 -11.35
N ARG A 390 -11.19 18.93 -10.14
CA ARG A 390 -10.33 19.51 -9.08
C ARG A 390 -9.16 18.61 -8.73
N THR A 391 -9.40 17.30 -8.58
CA THR A 391 -8.35 16.31 -8.31
C THR A 391 -7.32 16.30 -9.44
N THR A 392 -7.76 16.36 -10.70
CA THR A 392 -6.84 16.44 -11.85
C THR A 392 -5.88 17.61 -11.72
N HIS A 393 -6.41 18.81 -11.47
CA HIS A 393 -5.57 20.00 -11.30
C HIS A 393 -4.71 19.97 -10.04
N HIS A 394 -5.23 19.41 -8.93
CA HIS A 394 -4.47 19.18 -7.70
C HIS A 394 -3.23 18.32 -7.97
N GLU A 395 -3.38 17.19 -8.68
CA GLU A 395 -2.25 16.30 -8.96
C GLU A 395 -1.25 16.88 -9.96
N VAL A 396 -1.74 17.63 -10.97
CA VAL A 396 -0.88 18.37 -11.91
C VAL A 396 -0.09 19.47 -11.19
N PHE A 397 -0.69 20.13 -10.19
CA PHE A 397 -0.02 21.14 -9.39
C PHE A 397 1.21 20.61 -8.66
N HIS A 398 1.16 19.40 -8.10
CA HIS A 398 2.33 18.82 -7.43
C HIS A 398 3.54 18.69 -8.37
N ALA A 399 3.32 18.45 -9.66
CA ALA A 399 4.40 18.43 -10.65
C ALA A 399 4.86 19.84 -11.04
N LEU A 400 3.93 20.80 -11.20
CA LEU A 400 4.24 22.21 -11.44
C LEU A 400 5.06 22.80 -10.30
N GLU A 401 4.62 22.57 -9.07
CA GLU A 401 5.29 23.03 -7.86
C GLU A 401 6.72 22.48 -7.81
N ARG A 402 6.91 21.18 -8.03
CA ARG A 402 8.25 20.59 -8.06
C ARG A 402 9.15 21.21 -9.13
N GLN A 403 8.62 21.44 -10.33
CA GLN A 403 9.42 21.86 -11.47
C GLN A 403 9.77 23.36 -11.44
N PHE A 404 8.85 24.19 -10.95
CA PHE A 404 8.96 25.64 -11.06
C PHE A 404 9.19 26.35 -9.72
N THR A 405 9.15 25.64 -8.59
CA THR A 405 9.52 26.24 -7.30
C THR A 405 11.03 26.22 -7.14
N VAL A 406 11.61 27.40 -6.94
CA VAL A 406 13.03 27.57 -6.62
C VAL A 406 13.20 27.91 -5.13
N ALA A 407 14.39 27.62 -4.58
CA ALA A 407 14.71 28.01 -3.20
C ALA A 407 14.60 29.55 -3.05
N GLY A 408 13.89 30.01 -2.02
CA GLY A 408 13.57 31.43 -1.84
C GLY A 408 12.42 31.96 -2.70
N GLY A 409 11.75 31.11 -3.48
CA GLY A 409 10.58 31.48 -4.27
C GLY A 409 9.31 31.71 -3.45
N THR A 410 8.27 32.23 -4.10
CA THR A 410 7.00 32.67 -3.49
C THR A 410 6.21 31.58 -2.77
N LEU A 411 6.42 30.31 -3.11
CA LEU A 411 5.78 29.15 -2.48
C LEU A 411 6.68 28.44 -1.45
N PHE A 412 7.91 28.91 -1.26
CA PHE A 412 8.88 28.31 -0.34
C PHE A 412 8.50 28.59 1.11
N GLY A 413 8.78 27.65 2.03
CA GLY A 413 8.28 27.62 3.41
C GLY A 413 8.27 28.95 4.19
N PRO A 414 9.33 29.77 4.17
CA PRO A 414 9.37 31.09 4.80
C PRO A 414 8.39 32.12 4.23
N GLU A 415 7.99 32.00 2.96
CA GLU A 415 7.04 32.91 2.30
C GLU A 415 5.59 32.41 2.36
N TRP A 416 5.39 31.10 2.54
CA TRP A 416 4.08 30.47 2.60
C TRP A 416 3.57 30.26 4.03
N ASN A 417 4.38 29.66 4.91
CA ASN A 417 3.92 29.24 6.23
C ASN A 417 3.41 30.42 7.10
N PRO A 418 4.06 31.61 7.09
CA PRO A 418 3.57 32.76 7.86
C PRO A 418 2.25 33.34 7.38
N LEU A 419 1.73 32.92 6.22
CA LEU A 419 0.39 33.33 5.78
C LEU A 419 -0.70 32.71 6.64
N ASN A 420 -0.45 31.55 7.26
CA ASN A 420 -1.43 30.90 8.14
C ASN A 420 -1.70 31.72 9.41
N GLU A 421 -2.78 31.38 10.11
CA GLU A 421 -3.06 31.95 11.43
C GLU A 421 -1.86 31.77 12.38
N ALA A 422 -1.61 32.78 13.21
CA ALA A 422 -0.51 32.74 14.17
C ALA A 422 -0.61 31.49 15.06
N GLY A 423 0.49 30.74 15.15
CA GLY A 423 0.55 29.49 15.92
C GLY A 423 0.06 28.24 15.18
N PHE A 424 -0.51 28.37 13.98
CA PHE A 424 -0.83 27.21 13.14
C PHE A 424 0.42 26.44 12.75
N ARG A 425 0.34 25.12 12.76
CA ARG A 425 1.38 24.20 12.30
C ARG A 425 0.73 23.08 11.51
N TYR A 426 1.31 22.76 10.35
CA TYR A 426 0.91 21.58 9.57
C TYR A 426 1.19 20.30 10.36
N ARG A 427 0.50 19.21 10.00
CA ARG A 427 0.72 17.88 10.60
C ARG A 427 2.04 17.24 10.13
N ILE A 428 2.45 17.53 8.90
CA ILE A 428 3.65 16.96 8.28
C ILE A 428 4.57 18.10 7.81
N GLY A 429 5.86 18.03 8.18
CA GLY A 429 6.89 18.96 7.70
C GLY A 429 7.92 19.33 8.78
N PRO A 430 8.95 20.12 8.43
CA PRO A 430 10.06 20.47 9.34
C PRO A 430 9.64 21.29 10.57
N TYR A 431 8.45 21.89 10.55
CA TYR A 431 7.89 22.68 11.66
C TYR A 431 6.55 22.12 12.17
N SER A 432 6.25 20.86 11.84
CA SER A 432 4.99 20.24 12.23
C SER A 432 4.89 19.99 13.72
N VAL A 433 3.66 19.96 14.24
CA VAL A 433 3.38 19.23 15.49
C VAL A 433 3.55 17.74 15.20
N SER A 434 4.15 16.96 16.11
CA SER A 434 4.35 15.52 15.84
C SER A 434 2.98 14.88 15.51
N ALA A 435 2.99 13.96 14.55
CA ALA A 435 1.78 13.30 14.06
C ALA A 435 1.12 12.38 15.12
N GLU A 436 1.73 12.23 16.30
CA GLU A 436 1.27 11.38 17.39
C GLU A 436 0.10 12.06 18.12
N GLY A 437 -1.11 11.58 17.86
CA GLY A 437 -2.31 11.92 18.66
C GLY A 437 -3.27 12.96 18.06
N GLN A 438 -3.04 13.48 16.86
CA GLN A 438 -4.00 14.37 16.18
C GLN A 438 -4.89 13.59 15.20
N PRO A 439 -6.23 13.70 15.25
CA PRO A 439 -7.12 13.15 14.24
C PRO A 439 -6.71 13.64 12.85
N THR A 440 -6.91 12.84 11.80
CA THR A 440 -6.87 13.35 10.42
C THR A 440 -7.78 14.57 10.34
N HIS A 441 -7.26 15.72 9.91
CA HIS A 441 -8.02 16.96 9.85
C HIS A 441 -9.20 16.94 8.86
N THR A 442 -9.59 15.78 8.34
CA THR A 442 -10.74 15.54 7.47
C THR A 442 -12.09 15.84 8.12
N LYS A 443 -12.20 15.88 9.46
CA LYS A 443 -13.50 16.05 10.15
C LYS A 443 -13.58 17.23 11.12
N ASP A 444 -12.48 17.67 11.72
CA ASP A 444 -12.50 18.52 12.94
C ASP A 444 -12.43 20.04 12.70
N ASN A 445 -12.63 20.53 11.47
CA ASN A 445 -12.18 21.87 11.09
C ASN A 445 -13.12 22.63 10.12
N GLN A 446 -14.43 22.38 10.17
CA GLN A 446 -15.39 23.27 9.50
C GLN A 446 -15.21 24.70 10.05
N GLY A 447 -14.70 25.63 9.23
CA GLY A 447 -14.60 27.05 9.55
C GLY A 447 -13.19 27.61 9.81
N ARG A 448 -12.11 26.83 9.70
CA ARG A 448 -10.75 27.41 9.77
C ARG A 448 -10.47 28.31 8.58
N LYS A 449 -9.97 29.52 8.86
CA LYS A 449 -9.57 30.49 7.84
C LYS A 449 -8.30 30.03 7.12
N GLY A 450 -8.17 30.42 5.86
CA GLY A 450 -6.94 30.20 5.10
C GLY A 450 -6.82 28.87 4.38
N PHE A 451 -7.79 27.97 4.46
CA PHE A 451 -7.72 26.66 3.79
C PHE A 451 -8.90 26.44 2.84
N ALA A 452 -8.63 25.99 1.63
CA ALA A 452 -9.67 25.64 0.66
C ALA A 452 -10.52 24.46 1.14
N GLU A 453 -9.87 23.46 1.74
CA GLU A 453 -10.53 22.28 2.29
C GLU A 453 -9.72 21.64 3.43
N PRO A 454 -10.32 20.76 4.24
CA PRO A 454 -9.64 20.25 5.42
C PRO A 454 -8.39 19.42 5.13
N TYR A 455 -8.30 18.83 3.94
CA TYR A 455 -7.13 18.08 3.48
C TYR A 455 -5.85 18.96 3.42
N GLY A 456 -5.98 20.23 3.04
CA GLY A 456 -4.85 21.17 2.94
C GLY A 456 -4.17 21.51 4.27
N MET A 457 -4.77 21.17 5.42
CA MET A 457 -4.12 21.38 6.72
C MET A 457 -3.08 20.31 7.06
N ASN A 458 -3.00 19.21 6.31
CA ASN A 458 -2.06 18.13 6.59
C ASN A 458 -0.61 18.53 6.29
N ILE A 459 -0.37 19.15 5.13
CA ILE A 459 0.96 19.55 4.66
C ILE A 459 0.84 20.78 3.74
N ALA A 460 1.88 21.61 3.71
CA ALA A 460 1.90 22.85 2.95
C ALA A 460 1.74 22.65 1.43
N THR A 461 2.22 21.53 0.87
CA THR A 461 2.06 21.19 -0.56
C THR A 461 0.59 20.94 -0.90
N ASP A 462 -0.13 20.20 -0.04
CA ASP A 462 -1.57 19.96 -0.22
C ASP A 462 -2.37 21.24 -0.02
N ASP A 463 -2.01 22.11 0.93
CA ASP A 463 -2.63 23.43 1.07
C ASP A 463 -2.62 24.21 -0.26
N ARG A 464 -1.46 24.29 -0.91
CA ARG A 464 -1.32 24.94 -2.21
C ARG A 464 -2.09 24.23 -3.31
N ALA A 465 -1.97 22.91 -3.41
CA ALA A 465 -2.62 22.11 -4.44
C ALA A 465 -4.15 22.13 -4.33
N THR A 466 -4.70 22.13 -3.11
CA THR A 466 -6.15 22.23 -2.88
C THR A 466 -6.69 23.61 -3.25
N ILE A 467 -5.99 24.70 -2.92
CA ILE A 467 -6.36 26.05 -3.37
C ILE A 467 -6.30 26.13 -4.90
N TYR A 468 -5.20 25.66 -5.51
CA TYR A 468 -5.05 25.64 -6.98
C TYR A 468 -6.16 24.84 -7.67
N GLY A 469 -6.48 23.64 -7.18
CA GLY A 469 -7.54 22.82 -7.75
C GLY A 469 -8.89 23.53 -7.77
N ARG A 470 -9.23 24.29 -6.71
CA ARG A 470 -10.46 25.10 -6.65
C ARG A 470 -10.45 26.28 -7.62
N MET A 471 -9.30 26.94 -7.80
CA MET A 471 -9.15 28.02 -8.79
C MET A 471 -9.42 27.52 -10.20
N MET A 472 -8.86 26.36 -10.56
CA MET A 472 -8.92 25.82 -11.92
C MET A 472 -10.32 25.39 -12.37
N VAL A 473 -11.21 25.07 -11.43
CA VAL A 473 -12.62 24.73 -11.74
C VAL A 473 -13.59 25.89 -11.51
N ALA A 474 -13.09 27.09 -11.23
CA ALA A 474 -13.92 28.25 -10.89
C ALA A 474 -14.95 27.96 -9.76
N ASP A 475 -14.50 27.30 -8.68
CA ASP A 475 -15.38 26.87 -7.60
C ASP A 475 -16.03 28.08 -6.90
N GLN A 476 -17.34 28.24 -7.09
CA GLN A 476 -18.09 29.40 -6.58
C GLN A 476 -18.04 29.53 -5.06
N VAL A 477 -18.06 28.42 -4.34
CA VAL A 477 -18.00 28.43 -2.86
C VAL A 477 -16.63 28.91 -2.41
N PHE A 478 -15.56 28.43 -3.06
CA PHE A 478 -14.21 28.91 -2.80
C PHE A 478 -14.06 30.40 -3.12
N PHE A 479 -14.49 30.86 -4.30
CA PHE A 479 -14.39 32.28 -4.68
C PHE A 479 -15.22 33.20 -3.79
N GLY A 480 -16.42 32.78 -3.37
CA GLY A 480 -17.23 33.50 -2.38
C GLY A 480 -16.53 33.65 -1.03
N ARG A 481 -15.81 32.61 -0.58
CA ARG A 481 -15.04 32.66 0.68
C ARG A 481 -13.90 33.66 0.63
N LEU A 482 -13.26 33.88 -0.53
CA LEU A 482 -12.14 34.82 -0.66
C LEU A 482 -12.49 36.25 -0.24
N ALA A 483 -13.76 36.66 -0.33
CA ALA A 483 -14.23 37.97 0.11
C ALA A 483 -14.23 38.14 1.65
N THR A 484 -14.30 37.02 2.38
CA THR A 484 -14.45 37.00 3.86
C THR A 484 -13.27 36.38 4.59
N ASP A 485 -12.36 35.73 3.86
CA ASP A 485 -11.21 35.01 4.38
C ASP A 485 -9.91 35.66 3.85
N PRO A 486 -9.35 36.66 4.56
CA PRO A 486 -8.18 37.40 4.09
C PRO A 486 -6.92 36.52 3.99
N ILE A 487 -6.84 35.44 4.78
CA ILE A 487 -5.72 34.50 4.71
C ILE A 487 -5.81 33.66 3.43
N LEU A 488 -7.00 33.15 3.12
CA LEU A 488 -7.21 32.37 1.91
C LEU A 488 -7.00 33.24 0.67
N LEU A 489 -7.42 34.50 0.72
CA LEU A 489 -7.16 35.48 -0.33
C LEU A 489 -5.65 35.73 -0.51
N ALA A 490 -4.90 35.92 0.58
CA ALA A 490 -3.44 36.13 0.51
C ALA A 490 -2.72 34.93 -0.13
N LYS A 491 -3.08 33.71 0.27
CA LYS A 491 -2.54 32.47 -0.32
C LYS A 491 -2.90 32.32 -1.80
N THR A 492 -4.14 32.65 -2.17
CA THR A 492 -4.60 32.64 -3.57
C THR A 492 -3.80 33.61 -4.41
N LYS A 493 -3.56 34.84 -3.92
CA LYS A 493 -2.71 35.83 -4.59
C LYS A 493 -1.26 35.33 -4.76
N ARG A 494 -0.73 34.60 -3.77
CA ARG A 494 0.61 34.02 -3.85
C ARG A 494 0.73 32.95 -4.94
N LEU A 495 -0.31 32.13 -5.13
CA LEU A 495 -0.38 31.21 -6.27
C LEU A 495 -0.50 31.95 -7.60
N GLN A 496 -1.31 33.01 -7.69
CA GLN A 496 -1.40 33.83 -8.90
C GLN A 496 -0.05 34.49 -9.25
N GLU A 497 0.70 34.95 -8.26
CA GLU A 497 2.06 35.47 -8.44
C GLU A 497 3.02 34.41 -8.96
N PHE A 498 3.00 33.20 -8.38
CA PHE A 498 3.78 32.06 -8.86
C PHE A 498 3.53 31.77 -10.34
N PHE A 499 2.27 31.68 -10.77
CA PHE A 499 1.95 31.44 -12.17
C PHE A 499 2.27 32.62 -13.08
N ARG A 500 2.16 33.86 -12.60
CA ARG A 500 2.57 35.06 -13.36
C ARG A 500 4.06 35.02 -13.69
N ASN A 501 4.89 34.60 -12.74
CA ASN A 501 6.33 34.47 -12.95
C ASN A 501 6.63 33.41 -14.02
N ILE A 502 5.98 32.23 -13.94
CA ILE A 502 6.09 31.18 -14.98
C ILE A 502 5.65 31.73 -16.34
N ARG A 503 4.57 32.50 -16.39
CA ARG A 503 4.04 33.09 -17.64
C ARG A 503 5.08 33.97 -18.31
N GLN A 504 5.69 34.86 -17.52
CA GLN A 504 6.69 35.80 -17.99
C GLN A 504 7.96 35.08 -18.44
N GLU A 505 8.44 34.13 -17.63
CA GLU A 505 9.63 33.32 -17.95
C GLU A 505 9.46 32.56 -19.27
N LEU A 506 8.27 31.98 -19.48
CA LEU A 506 7.98 31.15 -20.65
C LEU A 506 7.33 31.91 -21.81
N SER A 507 7.15 33.24 -21.68
CA SER A 507 6.50 34.09 -22.68
C SER A 507 5.12 33.59 -23.14
N ILE A 508 4.31 33.08 -22.21
CA ILE A 508 2.98 32.54 -22.52
C ILE A 508 1.96 33.69 -22.61
N PRO A 509 1.12 33.77 -23.66
CA PRO A 509 0.15 34.85 -23.80
C PRO A 509 -0.93 34.81 -22.71
N GLU A 510 -1.43 35.98 -22.31
CA GLU A 510 -2.52 36.07 -21.32
C GLU A 510 -3.82 35.42 -21.80
N SER A 511 -4.02 35.31 -23.12
CA SER A 511 -5.17 34.66 -23.74
C SER A 511 -5.17 33.14 -23.59
N ASN A 512 -4.07 32.53 -23.11
CA ASN A 512 -4.03 31.09 -22.90
C ASN A 512 -5.05 30.65 -21.83
N PRO A 513 -5.80 29.55 -22.04
CA PRO A 513 -6.87 29.11 -21.14
C PRO A 513 -6.47 28.96 -19.67
N LEU A 514 -5.27 28.43 -19.39
CA LEU A 514 -4.74 28.33 -18.02
C LEU A 514 -4.72 29.71 -17.32
N TYR A 515 -4.23 30.73 -18.01
CA TYR A 515 -4.09 32.07 -17.44
C TYR A 515 -5.40 32.84 -17.37
N GLN A 516 -6.31 32.61 -18.31
CA GLN A 516 -7.69 33.11 -18.21
C GLN A 516 -8.40 32.54 -16.98
N MET A 517 -8.20 31.26 -16.69
CA MET A 517 -8.78 30.62 -15.50
C MET A 517 -8.17 31.16 -14.20
N LEU A 518 -6.85 31.28 -14.14
CA LEU A 518 -6.14 31.79 -12.96
C LEU A 518 -6.39 33.27 -12.67
N ALA A 519 -6.77 34.04 -13.68
CA ALA A 519 -7.10 35.45 -13.55
C ALA A 519 -8.49 35.71 -12.94
N LYS A 520 -9.33 34.67 -12.78
CA LYS A 520 -10.65 34.82 -12.16
C LYS A 520 -10.55 35.39 -10.76
N THR A 521 -11.51 36.25 -10.46
CA THR A 521 -11.62 37.03 -9.23
C THR A 521 -12.86 36.63 -8.44
N PRO A 522 -12.97 37.04 -7.15
CA PRO A 522 -14.16 36.75 -6.35
C PRO A 522 -15.49 37.21 -6.99
N THR A 523 -15.47 38.27 -7.82
CA THR A 523 -16.65 38.75 -8.55
C THR A 523 -17.10 37.84 -9.68
N ASP A 524 -16.19 37.02 -10.22
CA ASP A 524 -16.51 36.06 -11.29
C ASP A 524 -17.21 34.78 -10.76
N GLY A 525 -17.25 34.62 -9.43
CA GLY A 525 -17.91 33.50 -8.74
C GLY A 525 -19.24 33.88 -8.06
N ALA A 526 -19.67 35.14 -8.12
CA ALA A 526 -20.95 35.56 -7.57
C ALA A 526 -22.10 35.00 -8.45
N PRO A 527 -23.17 34.42 -7.86
CA PRO A 527 -24.34 34.07 -8.64
C PRO A 527 -24.89 35.34 -9.28
N THR A 528 -25.05 35.32 -10.60
CA THR A 528 -25.90 36.29 -11.28
C THR A 528 -27.30 36.14 -10.72
N VAL A 529 -27.66 37.03 -9.79
CA VAL A 529 -29.05 37.20 -9.37
C VAL A 529 -29.83 37.46 -10.66
N PRO A 530 -30.84 36.64 -11.01
CA PRO A 530 -31.73 36.97 -12.11
C PRO A 530 -32.25 38.37 -11.83
N LYS A 531 -32.08 39.29 -12.78
CA LYS A 531 -32.83 40.54 -12.73
C LYS A 531 -34.30 40.14 -12.80
N ASP A 532 -34.95 40.11 -11.65
CA ASP A 532 -36.39 39.99 -11.57
C ASP A 532 -36.98 41.08 -12.46
N GLU A 533 -37.75 40.63 -13.45
CA GLU A 533 -38.69 41.47 -14.15
C GLU A 533 -39.59 42.14 -13.12
N ALA A 534 -39.73 43.45 -13.31
CA ALA A 534 -40.54 44.33 -12.50
C ALA A 534 -41.95 43.76 -12.24
N LYS A 535 -42.43 43.96 -11.02
CA LYS A 535 -43.80 44.39 -10.77
C LYS A 535 -43.80 45.56 -9.81
#